data_AF-A0A959FHC2-F1
#
_entry.id   AF-A0A959FHC2-F1
#
_cell.length_a   1.000
_cell.length_b   1.000
_cell.length_c   1.000
_cell.angle_alpha   90.00
_cell.angle_beta   90.00
_cell.angle_gamma   90.00
#
_symmetry.space_group_name_H-M   'P 1'
#
loop_
_entity.id
_entity.type
_entity.pdbx_description
1 polymer ?
#
loop_
_entity_poly.entity_id
_entity_poly.type
_entity_poly.pdbx_seq_one_letter_code
_entity_poly.pdbx_strand_id
1 'polypeptide(L)'
;FTEKRKKTLENIYRASEILKTGHDTLKDYPIIFQRGENRTELPFWNQLNGPIADALWHVGQVVSFRRASGNPFNSKVSVLTGTVRE
;
A
#
# COMPACT_ATOMS: atom_id res chain seq x y z
N PHE A 1 -2.18 3.14 -19.03
CA PHE A 1 -2.63 2.61 -17.73
C PHE A 1 -1.88 1.34 -17.30
N THR A 2 -1.73 0.35 -18.18
CA THR A 2 -1.05 -0.93 -17.87
C THR A 2 0.37 -0.78 -17.35
N GLU A 3 1.19 0.05 -17.99
CA GLU A 3 2.58 0.28 -17.56
C GLU A 3 2.66 0.95 -16.18
N LYS A 4 1.84 1.99 -15.94
CA LYS A 4 1.74 2.64 -14.62
C LYS A 4 1.36 1.63 -13.54
N ARG A 5 0.32 0.82 -13.79
CA ARG A 5 -0.10 -0.25 -12.86
C ARG A 5 1.03 -1.23 -12.58
N LYS A 6 1.72 -1.69 -13.62
CA LYS A 6 2.86 -2.63 -13.48
C LYS A 6 3.93 -2.03 -12.56
N LYS A 7 4.42 -0.82 -12.88
CA LYS A 7 5.43 -0.12 -12.08
C LYS A 7 4.98 0.11 -10.63
N THR A 8 3.71 0.46 -10.40
CA THR A 8 3.16 0.60 -9.05
C THR A 8 3.24 -0.72 -8.27
N LEU A 9 2.82 -1.83 -8.88
CA LEU A 9 2.86 -3.15 -8.22
C LEU A 9 4.30 -3.61 -7.96
N GLU A 10 5.21 -3.39 -8.90
CA GLU A 10 6.64 -3.70 -8.75
C GLU A 10 7.26 -2.91 -7.60
N ASN A 11 6.91 -1.62 -7.45
CA ASN A 11 7.38 -0.79 -6.34
C ASN A 11 6.85 -1.28 -4.99
N ILE A 12 5.56 -1.64 -4.92
CA ILE A 12 4.96 -2.20 -3.69
C ILE A 12 5.63 -3.53 -3.33
N TYR A 13 5.86 -4.40 -4.31
CA TYR A 13 6.56 -5.67 -4.11
C TYR A 13 7.98 -5.44 -3.59
N ARG A 14 8.75 -4.55 -4.24
CA ARG A 14 10.10 -4.21 -3.81
C ARG A 14 10.14 -3.65 -2.40
N ALA A 15 9.21 -2.76 -2.03
CA ALA A 15 9.11 -2.25 -0.67
C ALA A 15 8.81 -3.37 0.34
N SER A 16 7.91 -4.30 0.00
CA SER A 16 7.62 -5.47 0.84
C SER A 16 8.85 -6.35 1.03
N GLU A 17 9.64 -6.59 -0.01
CA GLU A 17 10.83 -7.45 0.08
C GLU A 17 11.90 -6.79 0.96
N ILE A 18 12.13 -5.48 0.81
CA ILE A 18 13.04 -4.72 1.68
C ILE A 18 12.62 -4.84 3.15
N LEU A 19 11.34 -4.64 3.46
CA LEU A 19 10.84 -4.69 4.83
C LEU A 19 10.85 -6.11 5.43
N LYS A 20 10.78 -7.17 4.62
CA LYS A 20 10.85 -8.56 5.09
C LYS A 20 12.28 -9.06 5.29
N THR A 21 13.18 -8.66 4.41
CA THR A 21 14.57 -9.16 4.36
C THR A 21 15.55 -8.27 5.11
N GLY A 22 15.19 -7.01 5.37
CA GLY A 22 16.01 -6.08 6.13
C GLY A 22 16.22 -6.55 7.55
N HIS A 23 17.47 -6.46 8.01
CA HIS A 23 17.81 -6.57 9.43
C HIS A 23 17.58 -5.25 10.19
N ASP A 24 17.24 -4.19 9.46
CA ASP A 24 17.01 -2.85 9.98
C ASP A 24 15.70 -2.76 10.74
N THR A 25 15.62 -1.79 11.65
CA THR A 25 14.38 -1.47 12.34
C THR A 25 13.54 -0.47 11.54
N LEU A 26 12.23 -0.40 11.79
CA LEU A 26 11.36 0.60 11.14
C LEU A 26 11.81 2.06 11.37
N LYS A 27 12.68 2.31 12.35
CA LYS A 27 13.26 3.64 12.61
C LYS A 27 14.23 4.08 11.52
N ASP A 28 14.85 3.12 10.84
CA ASP A 28 15.88 3.35 9.82
C ASP A 28 15.29 3.75 8.46
N TYR A 29 13.96 3.75 8.35
CA TYR A 29 13.22 4.11 7.14
C TYR A 29 12.38 5.39 7.31
N PRO A 30 12.98 6.57 7.59
CA PRO A 30 12.21 7.80 7.67
C PRO A 30 11.62 8.18 6.30
N ILE A 31 10.47 8.84 6.33
CA ILE A 31 9.86 9.46 5.16
C ILE A 31 10.56 10.80 4.92
N ILE A 32 11.17 10.95 3.75
CA ILE A 32 11.92 12.16 3.39
C ILE A 32 11.09 12.97 2.38
N PHE A 33 10.68 14.16 2.77
CA PHE A 33 10.07 15.15 1.90
C PHE A 33 11.12 16.20 1.52
N GLN A 34 11.52 16.22 0.25
CA GLN A 34 12.41 17.23 -0.30
C GLN A 34 11.58 18.31 -1.02
N ARG A 35 11.71 19.57 -0.60
CA ARG A 35 11.07 20.74 -1.24
C ARG A 35 12.11 21.84 -1.43
N GLY A 36 12.74 21.87 -2.61
CA GLY A 36 13.88 22.76 -2.86
C GLY A 36 15.03 22.42 -1.93
N GLU A 37 15.50 23.40 -1.15
CA GLU A 37 16.55 23.21 -0.15
C GLU A 37 16.03 22.62 1.18
N ASN A 38 14.71 22.68 1.41
CA ASN A 38 14.12 22.19 2.65
C ASN A 38 13.91 20.68 2.62
N ARG A 39 14.50 19.99 3.59
CA ARG A 39 14.32 18.55 3.84
C ARG A 39 13.52 18.37 5.13
N THR A 40 12.38 17.71 5.04
CA THR A 40 11.58 17.32 6.21
C THR A 40 11.60 15.82 6.34
N GLU A 41 11.93 15.34 7.53
CA GLU A 41 11.92 13.91 7.85
C GLU A 41 10.81 13.61 8.84
N LEU A 42 10.03 12.57 8.54
CA LEU A 42 9.04 12.02 9.45
C LEU A 42 9.37 10.56 9.73
N PRO A 43 9.10 10.05 10.94
CA PRO A 43 9.31 8.64 11.23
C PRO A 43 8.39 7.76 10.37
N PHE A 44 8.81 6.51 10.13
CA PHE A 44 8.05 5.56 9.31
C PHE A 44 6.61 5.36 9.79
N TRP A 45 6.34 5.54 11.09
CA TRP A 45 4.99 5.49 11.66
C TRP A 45 3.98 6.41 10.96
N ASN A 46 4.43 7.57 10.46
CA ASN A 46 3.58 8.48 9.69
C ASN A 46 3.12 7.89 8.36
N GLN A 47 3.82 6.89 7.82
CA GLN A 47 3.44 6.17 6.60
C GLN A 47 2.19 5.31 6.85
N LEU A 48 2.13 4.70 8.04
CA LEU A 48 1.00 3.89 8.48
C LEU A 48 -0.22 4.76 8.75
N ASN A 49 -0.07 5.80 9.57
CA ASN A 49 -1.18 6.65 9.99
C ASN A 49 -1.65 7.66 8.95
N GLY A 50 -0.83 7.95 7.93
CA GLY A 50 -1.21 8.83 6.83
C GLY A 50 -1.58 8.01 5.60
N PRO A 51 -0.63 7.80 4.66
CA PRO A 51 -0.93 7.21 3.36
C PRO A 51 -1.63 5.84 3.39
N ILE A 52 -1.25 4.94 4.30
CA ILE A 52 -1.84 3.59 4.36
C ILE A 52 -3.25 3.66 4.96
N ALA A 53 -3.45 4.44 6.02
CA ALA A 53 -4.77 4.67 6.60
C ALA A 53 -5.73 5.32 5.60
N ASP A 54 -5.26 6.30 4.82
CA ASP A 54 -6.01 6.94 3.74
C ASP A 54 -6.38 5.94 2.62
N ALA A 55 -5.43 5.08 2.24
CA ALA A 55 -5.72 4.01 1.28
C ALA A 55 -6.85 3.10 1.77
N LEU A 56 -6.81 2.67 3.04
CA LEU A 56 -7.86 1.85 3.66
C LEU A 56 -9.21 2.56 3.69
N TRP A 57 -9.23 3.85 4.01
CA TRP A 57 -10.42 4.69 3.97
C TRP A 57 -11.06 4.68 2.57
N HIS A 58 -10.25 4.82 1.52
CA HIS A 58 -10.74 4.84 0.14
C HIS A 58 -11.09 3.46 -0.45
N VAL A 59 -10.65 2.34 0.14
CA VAL A 59 -11.00 0.99 -0.34
C VAL A 59 -12.51 0.76 -0.38
N GLY A 60 -13.25 1.25 0.62
CA GLY A 60 -14.71 1.07 0.69
C GLY A 60 -15.44 1.68 -0.53
N GLN A 61 -14.97 2.84 -0.99
CA GLN A 61 -15.51 3.49 -2.19
C GLN A 61 -15.22 2.67 -3.44
N VAL A 62 -14.00 2.15 -3.60
CA VAL A 62 -13.61 1.29 -4.73
C VAL A 62 -14.46 0.01 -4.76
N VAL A 63 -14.65 -0.65 -3.61
CA VAL A 63 -15.48 -1.87 -3.51
C VAL A 63 -16.94 -1.57 -3.88
N SER A 64 -17.45 -0.42 -3.48
CA SER A 64 -18.82 0.01 -3.81
C SER A 64 -18.99 0.21 -5.31
N PHE A 65 -18.05 0.87 -5.98
CA PHE A 65 -18.07 1.06 -7.44
C PHE A 65 -17.92 -0.26 -8.20
N ARG A 66 -17.06 -1.15 -7.72
CA ARG A 66 -16.91 -2.50 -8.28
C ARG A 66 -18.21 -3.31 -8.23
N ARG A 67 -18.95 -3.22 -7.13
CA ARG A 67 -20.26 -3.86 -7.00
C ARG A 67 -21.27 -3.24 -7.98
N ALA A 68 -21.32 -1.92 -8.06
CA ALA A 68 -22.23 -1.20 -8.95
C ALA A 68 -21.95 -1.49 -10.44
N SER A 69 -20.70 -1.75 -10.83
CA SER A 69 -20.32 -2.08 -12.20
C SER A 69 -20.44 -3.56 -12.57
N GLY A 70 -21.02 -4.40 -11.69
CA GLY A 70 -21.20 -5.83 -11.95
C GLY A 70 -19.94 -6.69 -11.76
N ASN A 71 -18.89 -6.17 -11.11
CA ASN A 71 -17.65 -6.89 -10.80
C ASN A 71 -17.38 -6.94 -9.28
N PRO A 72 -18.24 -7.61 -8.49
CA PRO A 72 -18.12 -7.65 -7.04
C PRO A 72 -16.84 -8.36 -6.58
N PHE A 73 -16.44 -8.08 -5.34
CA PHE A 73 -15.32 -8.77 -4.70
C PHE A 73 -15.62 -10.27 -4.57
N ASN A 74 -14.64 -11.11 -4.89
CA ASN A 74 -14.79 -12.56 -4.87
C ASN A 74 -14.97 -13.07 -3.44
N SER A 75 -16.11 -13.70 -3.16
CA SER A 75 -16.50 -14.21 -1.83
C SER A 75 -15.60 -15.33 -1.30
N LYS A 76 -14.85 -16.01 -2.19
CA LYS A 76 -13.89 -17.04 -1.81
C LYS A 76 -12.56 -16.47 -1.31
N VAL A 77 -12.28 -15.18 -1.47
CA VAL A 77 -11.01 -14.59 -1.03
C VAL A 77 -10.96 -14.50 0.49
N SER A 78 -9.93 -15.09 1.08
CA SER A 78 -9.60 -14.96 2.50
C SER A 78 -8.72 -13.72 2.70
N VAL A 79 -9.27 -12.70 3.35
CA VAL A 79 -8.53 -11.45 3.65
C VAL A 79 -7.40 -11.64 4.67
N LEU A 80 -7.49 -12.67 5.51
CA LEU A 80 -6.49 -12.95 6.54
C LEU A 80 -5.27 -13.67 5.96
N THR A 81 -5.49 -14.66 5.11
CA THR A 81 -4.43 -15.50 4.54
C THR A 81 -3.96 -15.01 3.17
N GLY A 82 -4.70 -14.10 2.53
CA GLY A 82 -4.41 -13.61 1.18
C GLY A 82 -4.62 -14.66 0.09
N THR A 83 -5.26 -15.79 0.40
CA THR A 83 -5.50 -16.91 -0.51
C THR A 83 -6.98 -17.01 -0.90
N VAL A 84 -7.26 -17.67 -2.03
CA VAL A 84 -8.63 -18.03 -2.41
C VAL A 84 -8.95 -19.36 -1.72
N ARG A 85 -10.05 -19.39 -0.96
CA ARG A 85 -10.61 -20.62 -0.39
C ARG A 85 -11.10 -21.50 -1.53
N GLU A 86 -10.80 -22.80 -1.45
CA GLU A 86 -11.31 -23.80 -2.41
C GLU A 86 -12.86 -23.81 -2.43
#